data_AF-A0A935KR96-F1
#
_entry.id   AF-A0A935KR96-F1
#
_cell.length_a   1.000
_cell.length_b   1.000
_cell.length_c   1.000
_cell.angle_alpha   90.00
_cell.angle_beta   90.00
_cell.angle_gamma   90.00
#
_symmetry.space_group_name_H-M   'P 1'
#
loop_
_entity.id
_entity.type
_entity.pdbx_description
1 polymer ?
#
loop_
_entity_poly.entity_id
_entity_poly.type
_entity_poly.pdbx_seq_one_letter_code
_entity_poly.pdbx_strand_id
1 'polypeptide(L)'
;MSVNTGRIFRKIFKRYLHGISLIALLLISSNAFAQKEITIENVDSLTLEYFDNGQWKKLVRAGEKALDNGIESYLLRMRLGTAYFELENYFDAIPHFEKAVSTGYSDGVVKQKLYESYIYAGREEDANVVLFEMTENRRNKLRPLINDFINDARFDIGSSFSNDDASNGSIDLVGQDNAYGEQTINRGQFFFDVGIGQLPLRWFKINYAYTYVNKDLQKQIMFNNEKILNDYKQKQGRLFNEFRFVPLNSLMISPSGHYIKSV
;
A
#
# COMPACT_ATOMS: atom_id res chain seq x y z
N MET A 1 -86.04 -12.76 -20.67
CA MET A 1 -85.39 -12.34 -19.41
C MET A 1 -83.92 -12.76 -19.43
N SER A 2 -82.96 -11.97 -19.93
CA SER A 2 -81.51 -12.25 -19.75
C SER A 2 -80.61 -11.09 -20.23
N VAL A 3 -80.74 -9.89 -19.65
CA VAL A 3 -79.82 -8.77 -20.00
C VAL A 3 -79.31 -7.98 -18.79
N ASN A 4 -79.88 -8.14 -17.59
CA ASN A 4 -79.57 -7.23 -16.47
C ASN A 4 -78.50 -7.74 -15.48
N THR A 5 -78.12 -9.02 -15.55
CA THR A 5 -77.16 -9.65 -14.62
C THR A 5 -75.70 -9.24 -14.87
N GLY A 6 -75.28 -9.10 -16.13
CA GLY A 6 -73.89 -8.73 -16.47
C GLY A 6 -73.50 -7.28 -16.11
N ARG A 7 -74.47 -6.36 -16.09
CA ARG A 7 -74.24 -4.94 -15.77
C ARG A 7 -74.02 -4.71 -14.28
N ILE A 8 -74.73 -5.47 -13.45
CA ILE A 8 -74.58 -5.47 -11.98
C ILE A 8 -73.23 -6.10 -11.60
N PHE A 9 -72.86 -7.23 -12.22
CA PHE A 9 -71.59 -7.91 -11.96
C PHE A 9 -70.37 -7.01 -12.29
N ARG A 10 -70.39 -6.28 -13.41
CA ARG A 10 -69.33 -5.32 -13.77
C ARG A 10 -69.21 -4.14 -12.80
N LYS A 11 -70.32 -3.64 -12.25
CA LYS A 11 -70.31 -2.57 -11.24
C LYS A 11 -69.72 -3.05 -9.92
N ILE A 12 -70.10 -4.25 -9.49
CA ILE A 12 -69.60 -4.88 -8.27
C ILE A 12 -68.10 -5.21 -8.41
N PHE A 13 -67.69 -5.81 -9.53
CA PHE A 13 -66.30 -6.13 -9.83
C PHE A 13 -65.41 -4.88 -9.90
N LYS A 14 -65.88 -3.80 -10.55
CA LYS A 14 -65.15 -2.52 -10.51
C LYS A 14 -65.01 -1.98 -9.09
N ARG A 15 -66.04 -2.08 -8.24
CA ARG A 15 -65.98 -1.59 -6.85
C ARG A 15 -64.95 -2.36 -6.02
N TYR A 16 -64.86 -3.68 -6.20
CA TYR A 16 -63.81 -4.51 -5.58
C TYR A 16 -62.41 -4.22 -6.17
N LEU A 17 -62.30 -3.97 -7.47
CA LEU A 17 -61.03 -3.62 -8.12
C LEU A 17 -60.44 -2.30 -7.58
N HIS A 18 -61.28 -1.28 -7.36
CA HIS A 18 -60.84 -0.03 -6.73
C HIS A 18 -60.44 -0.26 -5.27
N GLY A 19 -61.17 -1.11 -4.53
CA GLY A 19 -60.82 -1.48 -3.15
C GLY A 19 -59.47 -2.21 -3.06
N ILE A 20 -59.21 -3.15 -3.95
CA ILE A 20 -57.93 -3.87 -4.04
C ILE A 20 -56.80 -2.90 -4.41
N SER A 21 -57.04 -1.98 -5.36
CA SER A 21 -56.05 -0.98 -5.74
C SER A 21 -55.73 -0.01 -4.60
N LEU A 22 -56.71 0.32 -3.75
CA LEU A 22 -56.53 1.18 -2.59
C LEU A 22 -55.73 0.47 -1.48
N ILE A 23 -55.99 -0.81 -1.25
CA ILE A 23 -55.24 -1.66 -0.31
C ILE A 23 -53.80 -1.86 -0.79
N ALA A 24 -53.59 -2.07 -2.09
CA ALA A 24 -52.25 -2.14 -2.67
C ALA A 24 -51.48 -0.82 -2.51
N LEU A 25 -52.14 0.34 -2.71
CA LEU A 25 -51.53 1.65 -2.47
C LEU A 25 -51.15 1.86 -0.99
N LEU A 26 -52.03 1.44 -0.07
CA LEU A 26 -51.78 1.50 1.38
C LEU A 26 -50.58 0.62 1.78
N LEU A 27 -50.48 -0.60 1.23
CA LEU A 27 -49.36 -1.52 1.49
C LEU A 27 -48.04 -1.04 0.87
N ILE A 28 -48.08 -0.33 -0.25
CA ILE A 28 -46.89 0.31 -0.83
C ILE A 28 -46.45 1.51 0.02
N SER A 29 -47.40 2.29 0.55
CA SER A 29 -47.10 3.44 1.41
C SER A 29 -46.53 3.05 2.78
N SER A 30 -46.95 1.92 3.37
CA SER A 30 -46.42 1.45 4.66
C SER A 30 -44.95 1.01 4.60
N ASN A 31 -44.48 0.57 3.43
CA ASN A 31 -43.06 0.22 3.23
C ASN A 31 -42.16 1.46 3.12
N ALA A 32 -42.70 2.64 2.80
CA ALA A 32 -41.93 3.87 2.71
C ALA A 32 -41.61 4.49 4.10
N PHE A 33 -42.46 4.24 5.11
CA PHE A 33 -42.30 4.81 6.46
C PHE A 33 -41.52 3.92 7.45
N ALA A 34 -41.06 2.74 7.03
CA ALA A 34 -40.29 1.82 7.88
C ALA A 34 -38.76 1.98 7.75
N GLN A 35 -38.27 2.84 6.85
CA GLN A 35 -36.86 3.18 6.81
C GLN A 35 -36.55 4.15 7.95
N LYS A 36 -36.01 3.62 9.05
CA LYS A 36 -35.47 4.44 10.14
C LYS A 36 -34.45 5.39 9.53
N GLU A 37 -34.76 6.68 9.51
CA GLU A 37 -33.88 7.72 8.99
C GLU A 37 -32.52 7.58 9.68
N ILE A 38 -31.46 7.46 8.88
CA ILE A 38 -30.11 7.34 9.42
C ILE A 38 -29.76 8.74 9.95
N THR A 39 -29.62 8.88 11.27
CA THR A 39 -29.22 10.14 11.91
C THR A 39 -27.78 10.05 12.38
N ILE A 40 -27.14 11.20 12.59
CA ILE A 40 -25.76 11.28 13.11
C ILE A 40 -25.65 10.54 14.45
N GLU A 41 -26.61 10.72 15.35
CA GLU A 41 -26.61 10.10 16.69
C GLU A 41 -26.72 8.57 16.61
N ASN A 42 -27.59 8.07 15.72
CA ASN A 42 -27.74 6.63 15.51
C ASN A 42 -26.47 6.01 14.93
N VAL A 43 -25.81 6.69 13.99
CA VAL A 43 -24.54 6.26 13.40
C VAL A 43 -23.42 6.29 14.44
N ASP A 44 -23.32 7.36 15.21
CA ASP A 44 -22.28 7.51 16.22
C ASP A 44 -22.42 6.45 17.32
N SER A 45 -23.64 6.16 17.78
CA SER A 45 -23.87 5.10 18.77
C SER A 45 -23.55 3.71 18.20
N LEU A 46 -24.00 3.40 16.99
CA LEU A 46 -23.80 2.09 16.36
C LEU A 46 -22.32 1.83 16.06
N THR A 47 -21.62 2.82 15.51
CA THR A 47 -20.21 2.69 15.17
C THR A 47 -19.32 2.67 16.41
N LEU A 48 -19.71 3.35 17.49
CA LEU A 48 -19.04 3.21 18.79
C LEU A 48 -19.21 1.79 19.34
N GLU A 49 -20.41 1.22 19.32
CA GLU A 49 -20.65 -0.15 19.77
C GLU A 49 -19.77 -1.15 18.98
N TYR A 50 -19.74 -1.05 17.65
CA TYR A 50 -18.88 -1.91 16.85
C TYR A 50 -17.39 -1.67 17.11
N PHE A 51 -16.99 -0.44 17.41
CA PHE A 51 -15.61 -0.11 17.73
C PHE A 51 -15.18 -0.75 19.06
N ASP A 52 -15.96 -0.56 20.12
CA ASP A 52 -15.68 -1.06 21.46
C ASP A 52 -15.66 -2.60 21.51
N ASN A 53 -16.46 -3.24 20.65
CA ASN A 53 -16.51 -4.70 20.52
C ASN A 53 -15.55 -5.28 19.46
N GLY A 54 -14.70 -4.45 18.83
CA GLY A 54 -13.75 -4.90 17.80
C GLY A 54 -14.40 -5.50 16.54
N GLN A 55 -15.65 -5.13 16.23
CA GLN A 55 -16.41 -5.66 15.10
C GLN A 55 -16.08 -4.90 13.81
N TRP A 56 -14.80 -4.89 13.42
CA TRP A 56 -14.25 -4.03 12.37
C TRP A 56 -14.99 -4.12 11.03
N LYS A 57 -15.29 -5.34 10.56
CA LYS A 57 -16.03 -5.52 9.28
C LYS A 57 -17.44 -4.93 9.32
N LYS A 58 -18.12 -5.00 10.47
CA LYS A 58 -19.45 -4.39 10.63
C LYS A 58 -19.33 -2.87 10.73
N LEU A 59 -18.31 -2.38 11.43
CA LEU A 59 -18.00 -0.96 11.53
C LEU A 59 -17.78 -0.35 10.14
N VAL A 60 -16.91 -0.95 9.33
CA VAL A 60 -16.66 -0.51 7.94
C VAL A 60 -17.97 -0.44 7.16
N ARG A 61 -18.75 -1.52 7.11
CA ARG A 61 -20.02 -1.55 6.36
C ARG A 61 -21.00 -0.47 6.83
N ALA A 62 -21.15 -0.30 8.15
CA ALA A 62 -22.09 0.67 8.70
C ALA A 62 -21.62 2.11 8.47
N GLY A 63 -20.32 2.37 8.66
CA GLY A 63 -19.74 3.69 8.53
C GLY A 63 -19.63 4.16 7.07
N GLU A 64 -19.28 3.29 6.13
CA GLU A 64 -19.30 3.62 4.71
C GLU A 64 -20.71 3.95 4.23
N LYS A 65 -21.69 3.14 4.62
CA LYS A 65 -23.10 3.45 4.35
C LYS A 65 -23.50 4.82 4.93
N ALA A 66 -23.03 5.17 6.12
CA ALA A 66 -23.31 6.49 6.70
C ALA A 66 -22.67 7.62 5.87
N LEU A 67 -21.42 7.45 5.43
CA LEU A 67 -20.74 8.41 4.56
C LEU A 67 -21.47 8.59 3.21
N ASP A 68 -21.96 7.51 2.61
CA ASP A 68 -22.76 7.54 1.38
C ASP A 68 -24.07 8.31 1.55
N ASN A 69 -24.60 8.37 2.77
CA ASN A 69 -25.78 9.15 3.14
C ASN A 69 -25.44 10.58 3.62
N GLY A 70 -24.19 11.03 3.44
CA GLY A 70 -23.74 12.37 3.81
C GLY A 70 -23.52 12.57 5.31
N ILE A 71 -23.54 11.50 6.11
CA ILE A 71 -23.28 11.56 7.54
C ILE A 71 -21.79 11.41 7.77
N GLU A 72 -21.14 12.52 8.09
CA GLU A 72 -19.71 12.59 8.33
C GLU A 72 -19.42 13.29 9.66
N SER A 73 -18.65 12.61 10.52
CA SER A 73 -18.09 13.18 11.75
C SER A 73 -16.63 12.77 11.87
N TYR A 74 -15.83 13.54 12.62
CA TYR A 74 -14.43 13.18 12.88
C TYR A 74 -14.32 11.86 13.64
N LEU A 75 -15.28 11.56 14.54
CA LEU A 75 -15.36 10.30 15.27
C LEU A 75 -15.61 9.13 14.32
N LEU A 76 -16.57 9.29 13.40
CA LEU A 76 -16.84 8.28 12.38
C LEU A 76 -15.61 8.00 11.52
N ARG A 77 -14.93 9.06 11.05
CA ARG A 77 -13.69 8.95 10.28
C ARG A 77 -12.58 8.26 11.08
N MET A 78 -12.36 8.65 12.33
CA MET A 78 -11.38 8.00 13.20
C MET A 78 -11.66 6.50 13.39
N ARG A 79 -12.92 6.14 13.65
CA ARG A 79 -13.34 4.75 13.85
C ARG A 79 -13.22 3.92 12.57
N LEU A 80 -13.58 4.49 11.42
CA LEU A 80 -13.38 3.85 10.11
C LEU A 80 -11.90 3.64 9.81
N GLY A 81 -11.07 4.65 10.01
CA GLY A 81 -9.62 4.53 9.82
C GLY A 81 -9.04 3.43 10.72
N THR A 82 -9.47 3.38 11.98
CA THR A 82 -9.05 2.32 12.90
C THR A 82 -9.54 0.95 12.46
N ALA A 83 -10.82 0.80 12.08
CA ALA A 83 -11.33 -0.48 11.62
C ALA A 83 -10.59 -0.98 10.37
N TYR A 84 -10.29 -0.09 9.41
CA TYR A 84 -9.49 -0.42 8.24
C TYR A 84 -8.06 -0.83 8.61
N PHE A 85 -7.43 -0.11 9.54
CA PHE A 85 -6.10 -0.44 10.07
C PHE A 85 -6.06 -1.82 10.74
N GLU A 86 -7.04 -2.13 11.60
CA GLU A 86 -7.13 -3.43 12.29
C GLU A 86 -7.49 -4.59 11.34
N LEU A 87 -7.98 -4.27 10.14
CA LEU A 87 -8.18 -5.22 9.04
C LEU A 87 -6.97 -5.30 8.11
N GLU A 88 -5.83 -4.69 8.49
CA GLU A 88 -4.59 -4.60 7.71
C GLU A 88 -4.76 -3.92 6.34
N ASN A 89 -5.84 -3.17 6.18
CA ASN A 89 -6.13 -2.42 4.97
C ASN A 89 -5.67 -0.97 5.14
N TYR A 90 -4.35 -0.80 5.19
CA TYR A 90 -3.70 0.47 5.53
C TYR A 90 -3.95 1.57 4.49
N PHE A 91 -4.07 1.21 3.21
CA PHE A 91 -4.36 2.18 2.14
C PHE A 91 -5.73 2.85 2.34
N ASP A 92 -6.75 2.06 2.66
CA ASP A 92 -8.09 2.60 2.92
C ASP A 92 -8.17 3.32 4.27
N ALA A 93 -7.35 2.93 5.26
CA ALA A 93 -7.28 3.62 6.55
C ALA A 93 -6.79 5.08 6.45
N ILE A 94 -5.79 5.34 5.59
CA ILE A 94 -5.14 6.65 5.42
C ILE A 94 -6.15 7.80 5.21
N PRO A 95 -7.01 7.81 4.18
CA PRO A 95 -7.89 8.94 3.92
C PRO A 95 -8.87 9.21 5.07
N HIS A 96 -9.28 8.17 5.80
CA HIS A 96 -10.12 8.33 6.99
C HIS A 96 -9.37 9.01 8.14
N PHE A 97 -8.14 8.60 8.41
CA PHE A 97 -7.31 9.25 9.42
C PHE A 97 -6.91 10.68 9.04
N GLU A 98 -6.53 10.94 7.78
CA GLU A 98 -6.24 12.29 7.29
C GLU A 98 -7.44 13.22 7.48
N LYS A 99 -8.63 12.76 7.10
CA LYS A 99 -9.86 13.53 7.29
C LYS A 99 -10.11 13.80 8.77
N ALA A 100 -9.97 12.80 9.64
CA ALA A 100 -10.11 13.00 11.09
C ALA A 100 -9.13 14.06 11.61
N VAL A 101 -7.83 13.97 11.28
CA VAL A 101 -6.81 14.93 11.71
C VAL A 101 -7.09 16.34 11.18
N SER A 102 -7.51 16.47 9.91
CA SER A 102 -7.79 17.76 9.27
C SER A 102 -8.91 18.56 9.94
N THR A 103 -9.83 17.90 10.64
CA THR A 103 -10.94 18.54 11.37
C THR A 103 -10.54 19.10 12.74
N GLY A 104 -9.25 19.05 13.08
CA GLY A 104 -8.72 19.52 14.36
C GLY A 104 -8.70 18.44 15.45
N TYR A 105 -9.13 17.21 15.15
CA TYR A 105 -8.97 16.08 16.05
C TYR A 105 -7.48 15.68 16.13
N SER A 106 -6.75 16.35 17.01
CA SER A 106 -5.32 16.13 17.25
C SER A 106 -5.10 15.13 18.38
N ASP A 107 -5.78 13.97 18.34
CA ASP A 107 -5.39 12.85 19.19
C ASP A 107 -4.07 12.28 18.67
N GLY A 108 -3.06 12.25 19.54
CA GLY A 108 -1.78 11.67 19.20
C GLY A 108 -1.87 10.20 18.79
N VAL A 109 -2.86 9.44 19.29
CA VAL A 109 -3.12 8.06 18.87
C VAL A 109 -3.55 7.98 17.41
N VAL A 110 -4.41 8.89 16.95
CA VAL A 110 -4.83 8.93 15.54
C VAL A 110 -3.68 9.33 14.62
N LYS A 111 -2.89 10.35 14.99
CA LYS A 111 -1.69 10.69 14.22
C LYS A 111 -0.71 9.53 14.16
N GLN A 112 -0.58 8.77 15.26
CA GLN A 112 0.28 7.59 15.30
C GLN A 112 -0.23 6.49 14.37
N LYS A 113 -1.52 6.16 14.41
CA LYS A 113 -2.12 5.19 13.48
C LYS A 113 -2.03 5.66 12.03
N LEU A 114 -2.15 6.96 11.75
CA LEU A 114 -1.91 7.54 10.43
C LEU A 114 -0.47 7.34 9.98
N TYR A 115 0.51 7.65 10.85
CA TYR A 115 1.93 7.40 10.60
C TYR A 115 2.20 5.91 10.29
N GLU A 116 1.69 5.00 11.13
CA GLU A 116 1.84 3.56 10.95
C GLU A 116 1.16 3.08 9.65
N SER A 117 -0.02 3.59 9.32
CA SER A 117 -0.70 3.29 8.06
C SER A 117 0.14 3.69 6.86
N TYR A 118 0.79 4.85 6.91
CA TYR A 118 1.71 5.28 5.86
C TYR A 118 2.94 4.39 5.74
N ILE A 119 3.53 3.98 6.87
CA ILE A 119 4.67 3.04 6.88
C ILE A 119 4.29 1.70 6.26
N TYR A 120 3.17 1.10 6.68
CA TYR A 120 2.73 -0.20 6.17
C TYR A 120 2.24 -0.15 4.71
N ALA A 121 1.76 1.01 4.25
CA ALA A 121 1.46 1.26 2.85
C ALA A 121 2.71 1.55 1.99
N GLY A 122 3.93 1.56 2.57
CA GLY A 122 5.17 1.87 1.86
C GLY A 122 5.34 3.35 1.49
N ARG A 123 4.55 4.24 2.12
CA ARG A 123 4.57 5.70 1.90
C ARG A 123 5.37 6.39 3.01
N GLU A 124 6.65 6.06 3.11
CA GLU A 124 7.54 6.54 4.19
C GLU A 124 7.65 8.07 4.22
N GLU A 125 7.56 8.71 3.05
CA GLU A 125 7.63 10.14 2.86
C GLU A 125 6.45 10.88 3.50
N ASP A 126 5.23 10.40 3.27
CA ASP A 126 4.04 10.95 3.91
C ASP A 126 4.05 10.65 5.42
N ALA A 127 4.55 9.47 5.81
CA ALA A 127 4.79 9.15 7.22
C ALA A 127 5.73 10.17 7.87
N ASN A 128 6.82 10.57 7.19
CA ASN A 128 7.74 11.59 7.71
C ASN A 128 7.02 12.91 7.97
N VAL A 129 6.17 13.38 7.06
CA VAL A 129 5.40 14.61 7.25
C VAL A 129 4.58 14.54 8.54
N VAL A 130 3.84 13.45 8.74
CA VAL A 130 3.03 13.23 9.95
C VAL A 130 3.89 13.16 11.21
N LEU A 131 5.04 12.48 11.14
CA LEU A 131 6.00 12.35 12.23
C LEU A 131 6.57 13.72 12.67
N PHE A 132 6.81 14.63 11.72
CA PHE A 132 7.27 15.99 12.00
C PHE A 132 6.20 16.89 12.62
N GLU A 133 4.92 16.57 12.45
CA GLU A 133 3.80 17.27 13.09
C GLU A 133 3.49 16.78 14.51
N MET A 134 4.14 15.71 14.96
CA MET A 134 4.04 15.21 16.33
C MET A 134 5.02 15.91 17.26
N THR A 135 4.72 15.85 18.57
CA THR A 135 5.64 16.25 19.63
C THR A 135 6.91 15.40 19.60
N GLU A 136 8.03 16.01 19.99
CA GLU A 136 9.35 15.36 20.00
C GLU A 136 9.36 14.03 20.77
N ASN A 137 8.75 13.99 21.96
CA ASN A 137 8.65 12.76 22.75
C ASN A 137 7.93 11.63 22.01
N ARG A 138 6.85 11.92 21.28
CA ARG A 138 6.12 10.90 20.51
C ARG A 138 6.91 10.49 19.27
N ARG A 139 7.52 11.44 18.57
CA ARG A 139 8.41 11.18 17.44
C ARG A 139 9.53 10.21 17.82
N ASN A 140 10.24 10.50 18.92
CA ASN A 140 11.39 9.69 19.36
C ASN A 140 10.97 8.28 19.81
N LYS A 141 9.73 8.09 20.28
CA LYS A 141 9.17 6.76 20.58
C LYS A 141 8.86 5.95 19.33
N LEU A 142 8.31 6.59 18.30
CA LEU A 142 7.89 5.90 17.06
C LEU A 142 9.07 5.64 16.12
N ARG A 143 9.98 6.59 16.02
CA ARG A 143 11.21 6.44 15.24
C ARG A 143 12.35 7.15 15.96
N PRO A 144 13.09 6.45 16.83
CA PRO A 144 14.27 7.02 17.47
C PRO A 144 15.28 7.39 16.39
N LEU A 145 15.65 8.67 16.34
CA LEU A 145 16.71 9.13 15.47
C LEU A 145 18.05 8.64 16.02
N ILE A 146 18.95 8.17 15.14
CA ILE A 146 20.31 7.79 15.56
C ILE A 146 21.02 9.02 16.11
N ASN A 147 20.90 10.15 15.40
CA ASN A 147 21.23 11.49 15.86
C ASN A 147 20.56 12.53 14.95
N ASP A 148 20.77 13.82 15.24
CA ASP A 148 20.17 14.94 14.47
C ASP A 148 20.59 14.97 12.99
N PHE A 149 21.71 14.34 12.63
CA PHE A 149 22.24 14.29 11.28
C PHE A 149 21.85 13.01 10.51
N ILE A 150 21.90 11.85 11.15
CA ILE A 150 21.63 10.53 10.56
C ILE A 150 20.26 10.03 11.04
N ASN A 151 19.33 9.85 10.12
CA ASN A 151 17.99 9.37 10.43
C ASN A 151 17.81 7.86 10.23
N ASP A 152 18.68 7.24 9.44
CA ASP A 152 18.63 5.82 9.09
C ASP A 152 20.04 5.31 8.79
N ALA A 153 20.30 4.05 9.12
CA ALA A 153 21.54 3.36 8.79
C ALA A 153 21.21 1.92 8.38
N ARG A 154 21.78 1.48 7.25
CA ARG A 154 21.55 0.16 6.68
C ARG A 154 22.86 -0.56 6.45
N PHE A 155 22.84 -1.87 6.70
CA PHE A 155 23.95 -2.75 6.42
C PHE A 155 23.39 -4.08 5.93
N ASP A 156 23.76 -4.46 4.72
CA ASP A 156 23.35 -5.72 4.11
C ASP A 156 24.59 -6.50 3.70
N ILE A 157 24.53 -7.82 3.82
CA ILE A 157 25.59 -8.75 3.40
C ILE A 157 24.94 -9.97 2.78
N GLY A 158 25.54 -10.49 1.71
CA GLY A 158 24.97 -11.65 1.04
C GLY A 158 25.98 -12.42 0.23
N SER A 159 25.64 -13.68 -0.02
CA SER A 159 26.37 -14.54 -0.94
C SER A 159 25.37 -15.27 -1.84
N SER A 160 25.79 -15.59 -3.05
CA SER A 160 25.03 -16.49 -3.91
C SER A 160 25.96 -17.41 -4.70
N PHE A 161 25.44 -18.57 -5.06
CA PHE A 161 26.15 -19.61 -5.80
C PHE A 161 25.30 -19.99 -7.00
N SER A 162 25.95 -20.48 -8.05
CA SER A 162 25.27 -20.94 -9.26
C SER A 162 25.82 -22.28 -9.72
N ASN A 163 24.97 -23.04 -10.40
CA ASN A 163 25.31 -24.30 -11.08
C ASN A 163 25.63 -24.05 -12.57
N ASP A 164 26.04 -22.83 -12.92
CA ASP A 164 26.31 -22.39 -14.29
C ASP A 164 27.43 -23.24 -14.92
N ASP A 165 28.45 -23.58 -14.13
CA ASP A 165 29.55 -24.46 -14.56
C ASP A 165 29.04 -25.85 -14.98
N ALA A 166 28.16 -26.45 -14.19
CA ALA A 166 27.57 -27.76 -14.49
C ALA A 166 26.56 -27.71 -15.65
N SER A 167 25.82 -26.62 -15.79
CA SER A 167 24.74 -26.49 -16.78
C SER A 167 25.26 -26.05 -18.14
N ASN A 168 26.23 -25.13 -18.15
CA ASN A 168 26.67 -24.41 -19.34
C ASN A 168 28.16 -24.56 -19.64
N GLY A 169 28.96 -25.12 -18.72
CA GLY A 169 30.42 -25.23 -18.88
C GLY A 169 30.89 -26.15 -20.00
N SER A 170 30.03 -27.02 -20.54
CA SER A 170 30.36 -27.96 -21.63
C SER A 170 29.60 -27.70 -22.94
N ILE A 171 28.92 -26.56 -23.06
CA ILE A 171 28.20 -26.19 -24.29
C ILE A 171 29.20 -25.98 -25.44
N ASP A 172 28.84 -26.46 -26.63
CA ASP A 172 29.52 -26.09 -27.87
C ASP A 172 29.20 -24.62 -28.20
N LEU A 173 30.19 -23.75 -27.98
CA LEU A 173 30.06 -22.29 -28.17
C LEU A 173 30.17 -21.86 -29.64
N VAL A 174 30.63 -22.75 -30.51
CA VAL A 174 30.97 -22.43 -31.89
C VAL A 174 29.90 -22.95 -32.84
N GLY A 175 29.32 -24.12 -32.55
CA GLY A 175 28.39 -24.77 -33.46
C GLY A 175 29.08 -25.20 -34.76
N GLN A 176 28.29 -25.47 -35.82
CA GLN A 176 28.83 -26.06 -37.05
C GLN A 176 29.58 -25.08 -37.95
N ASP A 177 29.22 -23.79 -37.93
CA ASP A 177 29.63 -22.83 -38.97
C ASP A 177 30.52 -21.69 -38.47
N ASN A 178 30.75 -21.56 -37.16
CA ASN A 178 31.59 -20.47 -36.63
C ASN A 178 33.04 -20.93 -36.42
N ALA A 179 33.94 -19.97 -36.30
CA ALA A 179 35.34 -20.23 -35.90
C ALA A 179 35.64 -19.76 -34.46
N TYR A 180 34.66 -19.09 -33.81
CA TYR A 180 34.83 -18.42 -32.53
C TYR A 180 33.54 -18.44 -31.72
N GLY A 181 33.66 -18.68 -30.42
CA GLY A 181 32.59 -18.52 -29.44
C GLY A 181 33.15 -18.16 -28.07
N GLU A 182 32.45 -17.32 -27.32
CA GLU A 182 32.83 -16.97 -25.95
C GLU A 182 31.64 -17.01 -25.00
N GLN A 183 31.89 -17.39 -23.76
CA GLN A 183 30.93 -17.26 -22.66
C GLN A 183 31.64 -16.88 -21.36
N THR A 184 30.86 -16.38 -20.39
CA THR A 184 31.30 -16.16 -19.02
C THR A 184 30.45 -17.02 -18.10
N ILE A 185 31.09 -17.95 -17.42
CA ILE A 185 30.47 -18.80 -16.39
C ILE A 185 30.50 -18.03 -15.07
N ASN A 186 29.34 -17.80 -14.48
CA ASN A 186 29.21 -17.28 -13.13
C ASN A 186 29.37 -18.43 -12.14
N ARG A 187 30.08 -18.23 -11.02
CA ARG A 187 30.16 -19.25 -9.96
C ARG A 187 29.55 -18.71 -8.68
N GLY A 188 30.41 -18.22 -7.79
CA GLY A 188 30.02 -17.60 -6.54
C GLY A 188 30.07 -16.08 -6.63
N GLN A 189 29.25 -15.42 -5.83
CA GLN A 189 29.41 -14.00 -5.56
C GLN A 189 29.18 -13.71 -4.07
N PHE A 190 29.87 -12.69 -3.60
CA PHE A 190 29.70 -12.11 -2.28
C PHE A 190 29.46 -10.60 -2.45
N PHE A 191 28.56 -10.03 -1.66
CA PHE A 191 28.39 -8.60 -1.60
C PHE A 191 28.21 -8.11 -0.17
N PHE A 192 28.54 -6.84 0.04
CA PHE A 192 28.05 -6.07 1.18
C PHE A 192 27.57 -4.70 0.72
N ASP A 193 26.62 -4.14 1.44
CA ASP A 193 26.09 -2.80 1.25
C ASP A 193 26.09 -2.06 2.59
N VAL A 194 26.50 -0.81 2.57
CA VAL A 194 26.38 0.11 3.71
C VAL A 194 25.66 1.36 3.22
N GLY A 195 24.60 1.74 3.92
CA GLY A 195 23.79 2.90 3.58
C GLY A 195 23.55 3.81 4.78
N ILE A 196 23.48 5.10 4.53
CA ILE A 196 23.04 6.09 5.51
C ILE A 196 21.98 7.00 4.90
N GLY A 197 20.96 7.33 5.70
CA GLY A 197 19.93 8.30 5.39
C GLY A 197 20.11 9.57 6.21
N GLN A 198 19.84 10.70 5.59
CA GLN A 198 19.67 12.00 6.24
C GLN A 198 18.26 12.51 5.94
N LEU A 199 17.63 13.16 6.92
CA LEU A 199 16.33 13.81 6.75
C LEU A 199 16.40 15.26 7.23
N PRO A 200 17.11 16.14 6.49
CA PRO A 200 17.35 17.51 6.94
C PRO A 200 16.06 18.30 7.11
N LEU A 201 15.03 17.99 6.31
CA LEU A 201 13.72 18.63 6.33
C LEU A 201 12.61 17.59 6.18
N ARG A 202 11.40 17.90 6.64
CA ARG A 202 10.24 16.99 6.54
C ARG A 202 9.88 16.55 5.12
N TRP A 203 10.30 17.32 4.11
CA TRP A 203 10.04 17.09 2.69
C TRP A 203 11.29 16.72 1.88
N PHE A 204 12.45 16.55 2.53
CA PHE A 204 13.72 16.30 1.86
C PHE A 204 14.52 15.21 2.57
N LYS A 205 14.73 14.07 1.90
CA LYS A 205 15.55 12.95 2.38
C LYS A 205 16.72 12.73 1.43
N ILE A 206 17.90 12.46 1.98
CA ILE A 206 19.09 12.12 1.20
C ILE A 206 19.54 10.72 1.61
N ASN A 207 19.77 9.83 0.64
CA ASN A 207 20.32 8.51 0.90
C ASN A 207 21.69 8.39 0.21
N TYR A 208 22.66 7.87 0.95
CA TYR A 208 23.98 7.52 0.46
C TYR A 208 24.15 6.02 0.66
N ALA A 209 24.68 5.31 -0.32
CA ALA A 209 25.03 3.91 -0.15
C ALA A 209 26.32 3.55 -0.88
N TYR A 210 27.06 2.62 -0.30
CA TYR A 210 28.19 1.96 -0.94
C TYR A 210 27.94 0.46 -0.98
N THR A 211 27.90 -0.09 -2.20
CA THR A 211 27.80 -1.53 -2.44
C THR A 211 29.14 -2.03 -2.95
N TYR A 212 29.66 -3.10 -2.37
CA TYR A 212 30.78 -3.86 -2.92
C TYR A 212 30.31 -5.24 -3.36
N VAL A 213 30.74 -5.67 -4.53
CA VAL A 213 30.47 -7.00 -5.07
C VAL A 213 31.77 -7.65 -5.52
N ASN A 214 31.99 -8.90 -5.13
CA ASN A 214 33.08 -9.74 -5.61
C ASN A 214 32.48 -11.00 -6.23
N LYS A 215 32.71 -11.20 -7.53
CA LYS A 215 32.22 -12.35 -8.29
C LYS A 215 33.39 -13.23 -8.71
N ASP A 216 33.26 -14.53 -8.49
CA ASP A 216 34.14 -15.54 -9.07
C ASP A 216 33.56 -15.95 -10.42
N LEU A 217 34.34 -15.73 -11.49
CA LEU A 217 33.93 -15.93 -12.87
C LEU A 217 34.94 -16.80 -13.62
N GLN A 218 34.49 -17.47 -14.67
CA GLN A 218 35.38 -18.11 -15.64
C GLN A 218 35.01 -17.67 -17.05
N LYS A 219 35.94 -17.03 -17.76
CA LYS A 219 35.78 -16.77 -19.19
C LYS A 219 36.17 -18.04 -19.96
N GLN A 220 35.30 -18.50 -20.84
CA GLN A 220 35.58 -19.59 -21.77
C GLN A 220 35.59 -19.04 -23.18
N ILE A 221 36.67 -19.31 -23.93
CA ILE A 221 36.82 -18.92 -25.33
C ILE A 221 37.09 -20.18 -26.12
N MET A 222 36.32 -20.41 -27.17
CA MET A 222 36.53 -21.46 -28.15
C MET A 222 37.00 -20.82 -29.45
N PHE A 223 38.14 -21.27 -29.98
CA PHE A 223 38.69 -20.80 -31.25
C PHE A 223 39.41 -21.95 -31.95
N ASN A 224 39.08 -22.24 -33.21
CA ASN A 224 39.69 -23.33 -34.00
C ASN A 224 39.79 -24.68 -33.25
N ASN A 225 38.70 -25.12 -32.62
CA ASN A 225 38.61 -26.34 -31.80
C ASN A 225 39.45 -26.34 -30.51
N GLU A 226 40.10 -25.23 -30.13
CA GLU A 226 40.77 -25.08 -28.85
C GLU A 226 39.87 -24.36 -27.84
N LYS A 227 39.87 -24.85 -26.59
CA LYS A 227 39.17 -24.24 -25.46
C LYS A 227 40.16 -23.56 -24.53
N ILE A 228 40.01 -22.25 -24.38
CA ILE A 228 40.78 -21.44 -23.44
C ILE A 228 39.88 -21.09 -22.27
N LEU A 229 40.36 -21.38 -21.06
CA LEU A 229 39.68 -21.07 -19.80
C LEU A 229 40.49 -20.03 -19.05
N ASN A 230 39.82 -19.01 -18.54
CA ASN A 230 40.43 -17.99 -17.69
C ASN A 230 39.56 -17.75 -16.46
N ASP A 231 39.99 -18.24 -15.30
CA ASP A 231 39.35 -17.95 -14.03
C ASP A 231 39.79 -16.57 -13.53
N TYR A 232 38.83 -15.72 -13.19
CA TYR A 232 39.12 -14.38 -12.70
C TYR A 232 38.07 -13.91 -11.71
N LYS A 233 38.46 -12.93 -10.89
CA LYS A 233 37.54 -12.25 -9.98
C LYS A 233 37.15 -10.90 -10.56
N GLN A 234 35.86 -10.61 -10.56
CA GLN A 234 35.35 -9.29 -10.85
C GLN A 234 34.91 -8.63 -9.56
N LYS A 235 35.66 -7.61 -9.15
CA LYS A 235 35.37 -6.77 -8.00
C LYS A 235 34.81 -5.43 -8.48
N GLN A 236 33.71 -5.01 -7.89
CA GLN A 236 33.04 -3.76 -8.22
C GLN A 236 32.64 -3.04 -6.95
N GLY A 237 32.92 -1.74 -6.91
CA GLY A 237 32.39 -0.82 -5.93
C GLY A 237 31.38 0.09 -6.61
N ARG A 238 30.23 0.31 -5.97
CA ARG A 238 29.19 1.22 -6.40
C ARG A 238 28.92 2.24 -5.31
N LEU A 239 29.09 3.51 -5.63
CA LEU A 239 28.55 4.61 -4.83
C LEU A 239 27.18 4.97 -5.40
N PHE A 240 26.16 5.02 -4.56
CA PHE A 240 24.80 5.38 -4.92
C PHE A 240 24.34 6.57 -4.08
N ASN A 241 23.68 7.52 -4.72
CA ASN A 241 23.09 8.69 -4.08
C ASN A 241 21.66 8.87 -4.57
N GLU A 242 20.76 9.20 -3.65
CA GLU A 242 19.37 9.50 -3.95
C GLU A 242 18.91 10.71 -3.15
N PHE A 243 18.24 11.65 -3.82
CA PHE A 243 17.64 12.82 -3.23
C PHE A 243 16.13 12.74 -3.40
N ARG A 244 15.38 12.59 -2.32
CA ARG A 244 13.91 12.49 -2.33
C ARG A 244 13.28 13.81 -1.89
N PHE A 245 12.42 14.35 -2.74
CA PHE A 245 11.66 15.58 -2.51
C PHE A 245 10.15 15.30 -2.48
N VAL A 246 9.45 15.90 -1.53
CA VAL A 246 7.98 15.82 -1.38
C VAL A 246 7.39 17.24 -1.45
N PRO A 247 7.27 17.83 -2.64
CA PRO A 247 6.81 19.21 -2.79
C PRO A 247 5.31 19.38 -2.51
N LEU A 248 4.52 18.31 -2.66
CA LEU A 248 3.07 18.26 -2.44
C LEU A 248 2.72 16.91 -1.80
N ASN A 249 1.65 16.85 -1.02
CA ASN A 249 1.15 15.59 -0.48
C ASN A 249 0.92 14.59 -1.61
N SER A 250 1.44 13.37 -1.47
CA SER A 250 1.34 12.29 -2.47
C SER A 250 2.13 12.47 -3.78
N LEU A 251 2.95 13.52 -3.95
CA LEU A 251 3.89 13.63 -5.07
C LEU A 251 5.32 13.56 -4.55
N MET A 252 6.08 12.56 -5.02
CA MET A 252 7.51 12.41 -4.72
C MET A 252 8.34 12.51 -6.00
N ILE A 253 9.44 13.26 -5.92
CA ILE A 253 10.46 13.33 -6.97
C ILE A 253 11.76 12.80 -6.37
N SER A 254 12.36 11.78 -7.00
CA SER A 254 13.57 11.12 -6.50
C SER A 254 14.67 11.00 -7.56
N PRO A 255 15.40 12.07 -7.89
CA PRO A 255 16.62 11.95 -8.68
C PRO A 255 17.64 11.09 -7.93
N SER A 256 18.20 10.13 -8.64
CA SER A 256 19.26 9.26 -8.14
C SER A 256 20.38 9.12 -9.16
N GLY A 257 21.55 8.76 -8.66
CA GLY A 257 22.72 8.50 -9.49
C GLY A 257 23.60 7.44 -8.83
N HIS A 258 24.31 6.70 -9.67
CA HIS A 258 25.38 5.82 -9.21
C HIS A 258 26.67 6.07 -9.97
N TYR A 259 27.77 5.71 -9.31
CA TYR A 259 29.08 5.58 -9.92
C TYR A 259 29.60 4.17 -9.63
N ILE A 260 29.95 3.44 -10.68
CA ILE A 260 30.45 2.07 -10.61
C ILE A 260 31.90 2.07 -11.05
N LYS A 261 32.76 1.45 -10.26
CA LYS A 261 34.18 1.29 -10.59
C LYS A 261 34.63 -0.14 -10.26
N SER A 262 35.47 -0.70 -11.11
CA SER A 262 36.23 -1.92 -10.79
C SER A 262 37.27 -1.61 -9.71
N VAL A 263 37.32 -2.43 -8.66
CA VAL A 263 38.14 -2.19 -7.45
C VAL A 263 39.23 -3.23 -7.29
#